data_AF-A0A9P6H0V5-F1
#
_entry.id   AF-A0A9P6H0V5-F1
#
_cell.length_a   1.000
_cell.length_b   1.000
_cell.length_c   1.000
_cell.angle_alpha   90.00
_cell.angle_beta   90.00
_cell.angle_gamma   90.00
#
_symmetry.space_group_name_H-M   'P 1'
#
loop_
_entity.id
_entity.type
_entity.pdbx_description
1 polymer ?
#
loop_
_entity_poly.entity_id
_entity_poly.type
_entity_poly.pdbx_seq_one_letter_code
_entity_poly.pdbx_strand_id
1 'polypeptide(L)'
;MEDKILKILENQDMKLAKEAILEYESKTKEEKNEYTRCRMIDRLNLYKKLYMQNTVYDLSNVKEKSMNIIELHTGRALSSKLEIKDEHCNYEFESSLIVSNLNKQGETKKIEGLVYSDVDIVDSIGLVVGYFEASQTVYLNNVKDSTIICKSKQIRVLDSKNIILYIDVSSCVSLERSTGIEIHTLNSPEIDFANVRDFSDPFGTKNFKIIK
;
A
#
# COMPACT_ATOMS: atom_id res chain seq x y z
N MET A 1 26.90 -24.81 -22.69
CA MET A 1 27.85 -23.81 -22.16
C MET A 1 27.29 -23.40 -20.80
N GLU A 2 27.88 -23.88 -19.71
CA GLU A 2 27.35 -23.67 -18.36
C GLU A 2 27.51 -22.21 -17.91
N ASP A 3 26.51 -21.70 -17.21
CA ASP A 3 26.46 -20.30 -16.82
C ASP A 3 27.32 -20.02 -15.58
N LYS A 4 28.29 -19.12 -15.73
CA LYS A 4 29.27 -18.81 -14.68
C LYS A 4 28.61 -18.32 -13.38
N ILE A 5 27.51 -17.55 -13.49
CA ILE A 5 26.82 -16.99 -12.33
C ILE A 5 26.07 -18.08 -11.56
N LEU A 6 25.45 -19.04 -12.25
CA LEU A 6 24.79 -20.18 -11.61
C LEU A 6 25.79 -21.02 -10.82
N LYS A 7 26.98 -21.30 -11.38
CA LYS A 7 28.03 -22.02 -10.64
C LYS A 7 28.49 -21.30 -9.37
N ILE A 8 28.57 -19.97 -9.40
CA ILE A 8 28.96 -19.18 -8.20
C ILE A 8 27.85 -19.23 -7.15
N LEU A 9 26.58 -19.16 -7.58
CA LEU A 9 25.41 -19.28 -6.69
C LEU A 9 25.29 -20.69 -6.08
N GLU A 10 25.58 -21.73 -6.86
CA GLU A 10 25.60 -23.13 -6.40
C GLU A 10 26.72 -23.37 -5.38
N ASN A 11 27.87 -22.71 -5.54
CA ASN A 11 29.00 -22.77 -4.60
C ASN A 11 28.81 -21.87 -3.35
N GLN A 12 27.67 -21.18 -3.22
CA GLN A 12 27.31 -20.31 -2.08
C GLN A 12 28.32 -19.19 -1.76
N ASP A 13 29.16 -18.79 -2.72
CA ASP A 13 30.00 -17.60 -2.54
C ASP A 13 29.16 -16.35 -2.77
N MET A 14 28.47 -15.90 -1.72
CA MET A 14 27.53 -14.79 -1.78
C MET A 14 28.20 -13.46 -2.12
N LYS A 15 29.50 -13.30 -1.87
CA LYS A 15 30.18 -12.06 -2.24
C LYS A 15 30.44 -12.02 -3.74
N LEU A 16 31.02 -13.09 -4.30
CA LEU A 16 31.27 -13.20 -5.74
C LEU A 16 29.96 -13.27 -6.54
N ALA A 17 28.92 -13.92 -6.00
CA ALA A 17 27.61 -13.98 -6.66
C ALA A 17 26.99 -12.59 -6.80
N LYS A 18 27.08 -11.76 -5.75
CA LYS A 18 26.55 -10.40 -5.76
C LYS A 18 27.27 -9.53 -6.81
N GLU A 19 28.60 -9.58 -6.83
CA GLU A 19 29.41 -8.82 -7.80
C GLU A 19 29.09 -9.23 -9.25
N ALA A 20 29.00 -10.54 -9.52
CA ALA A 20 28.69 -11.06 -10.85
C ALA A 20 27.26 -10.72 -11.32
N ILE A 21 26.28 -10.71 -10.41
CA ILE A 21 24.89 -10.30 -10.72
C ILE A 21 24.82 -8.81 -11.06
N LEU A 22 25.53 -7.96 -10.32
CA LEU A 22 25.57 -6.51 -10.59
C LEU A 22 26.25 -6.20 -11.93
N GLU A 23 27.31 -6.94 -12.28
CA GLU A 23 27.96 -6.80 -13.59
C GLU A 23 27.02 -7.22 -14.74
N TYR A 24 26.28 -8.31 -14.55
CA TYR A 24 25.29 -8.78 -15.52
C TYR A 24 24.12 -7.80 -15.70
N GLU A 25 23.70 -7.13 -14.62
CA GLU A 25 22.70 -6.08 -14.65
C GLU A 25 23.15 -4.85 -15.45
N SER A 26 24.40 -4.42 -15.26
CA SER A 26 24.98 -3.32 -16.05
C SER A 26 25.03 -3.65 -17.54
N LYS A 27 25.49 -4.86 -17.90
CA LYS A 27 25.50 -5.33 -19.31
C LYS A 27 24.11 -5.38 -19.92
N THR A 28 23.10 -5.74 -19.13
CA THR A 28 21.69 -5.77 -19.57
C THR A 28 21.17 -4.36 -19.88
N LYS A 29 21.63 -3.33 -19.16
CA LYS A 29 21.23 -1.93 -19.41
C LYS A 29 21.87 -1.35 -20.67
N GLU A 30 23.07 -1.81 -21.02
CA GLU A 30 23.81 -1.36 -22.21
C GLU A 30 23.38 -2.10 -23.50
N GLU A 31 22.67 -3.23 -23.39
CA GLU A 31 22.20 -4.00 -24.53
C GLU A 31 21.13 -3.24 -25.33
N LYS A 32 21.41 -3.05 -26.62
CA LYS A 32 20.57 -2.26 -27.54
C LYS A 32 19.51 -3.11 -28.21
N ASN A 33 19.76 -4.41 -28.37
CA ASN A 33 18.78 -5.31 -28.96
C ASN A 33 17.70 -5.67 -27.94
N GLU A 34 16.46 -5.25 -28.20
CA GLU A 34 15.34 -5.44 -27.28
C GLU A 34 15.05 -6.92 -26.95
N TYR A 35 15.11 -7.80 -27.96
CA TYR A 35 14.87 -9.23 -27.77
C TYR A 35 15.96 -9.88 -26.89
N THR A 36 17.22 -9.55 -27.18
CA THR A 36 18.36 -10.03 -26.38
C THR A 36 18.30 -9.48 -24.95
N ARG A 37 17.97 -8.19 -24.80
CA ARG A 37 17.81 -7.53 -23.51
C ARG A 37 16.71 -8.18 -22.68
N CYS A 38 15.54 -8.48 -23.26
CA CYS A 38 14.48 -9.21 -22.57
C CYS A 38 14.96 -10.57 -22.05
N ARG A 39 15.67 -11.35 -22.88
CA ARG A 39 16.25 -12.63 -22.44
C ARG A 39 17.29 -12.48 -21.33
N MET A 40 18.09 -11.42 -21.37
CA MET A 40 19.05 -11.11 -20.31
C MET A 40 18.35 -10.70 -19.01
N ILE A 41 17.26 -9.92 -19.09
CA ILE A 41 16.43 -9.56 -17.93
C ILE A 41 15.85 -10.81 -17.27
N ASP A 42 15.29 -11.75 -18.04
CA ASP A 42 14.76 -13.01 -17.50
C ASP A 42 15.83 -13.80 -16.74
N ARG A 43 17.04 -13.83 -17.27
CA ARG A 43 18.18 -14.53 -16.67
C ARG A 43 18.72 -13.82 -15.42
N LEU A 44 18.73 -12.48 -15.44
CA LEU A 44 19.09 -11.66 -14.28
C LEU A 44 18.10 -11.89 -13.12
N ASN A 45 16.81 -11.95 -13.42
CA ASN A 45 15.77 -12.23 -12.45
C ASN A 45 15.95 -13.61 -11.81
N LEU A 46 16.34 -14.61 -12.60
CA LEU A 46 16.68 -15.94 -12.09
C LEU A 46 17.86 -15.91 -11.11
N TYR A 47 18.94 -15.18 -11.40
CA TYR A 47 20.09 -15.09 -10.50
C TYR A 47 19.77 -14.37 -9.20
N LYS A 48 19.01 -13.26 -9.26
CA LYS A 48 18.58 -12.52 -8.07
C LYS A 48 17.70 -13.37 -7.16
N LYS A 49 16.80 -14.18 -7.74
CA LYS A 49 15.97 -15.14 -7.00
C LYS A 49 16.82 -16.17 -6.25
N LEU A 50 17.77 -16.82 -6.94
CA LEU A 50 18.66 -17.84 -6.36
C LEU A 50 19.57 -17.26 -5.27
N TYR A 51 20.03 -16.01 -5.43
CA TYR A 51 20.81 -15.30 -4.43
C TYR A 51 20.02 -15.09 -3.12
N MET A 52 18.77 -14.64 -3.22
CA MET A 52 17.94 -14.33 -2.04
C MET A 52 17.55 -15.57 -1.24
N GLN A 53 17.38 -16.72 -1.90
CA GLN A 53 17.10 -17.99 -1.24
C GLN A 53 18.23 -18.42 -0.29
N ASN A 54 19.46 -17.94 -0.50
CA ASN A 54 20.64 -18.29 0.28
C ASN A 54 21.01 -17.25 1.36
N THR A 55 20.22 -16.19 1.57
CA THR A 55 20.48 -15.14 2.60
C THR A 55 19.49 -15.19 3.77
N VAL A 56 19.98 -15.33 5.00
CA VAL A 56 19.19 -15.30 6.26
C VAL A 56 19.33 -13.92 6.93
N TYR A 57 18.24 -13.30 7.40
CA TYR A 57 18.25 -12.05 8.18
C TYR A 57 17.45 -12.15 9.49
N ASP A 58 18.06 -11.65 10.58
CA ASP A 58 17.58 -11.62 11.97
C ASP A 58 16.93 -10.25 12.31
N LEU A 59 15.80 -10.25 13.03
CA LEU A 59 14.93 -9.08 13.27
C LEU A 59 14.47 -9.01 14.74
N SER A 60 15.38 -8.66 15.64
CA SER A 60 15.06 -8.33 17.03
C SER A 60 15.01 -6.80 17.23
N ASN A 61 13.83 -6.30 17.62
CA ASN A 61 13.51 -4.97 18.23
C ASN A 61 12.67 -3.99 17.39
N VAL A 62 11.33 -4.09 17.47
CA VAL A 62 10.40 -2.94 17.53
C VAL A 62 9.17 -3.33 18.39
N LYS A 63 8.75 -2.48 19.34
CA LYS A 63 7.62 -2.73 20.29
C LYS A 63 6.28 -2.18 19.76
N GLU A 64 5.23 -3.02 19.74
CA GLU A 64 3.82 -2.70 19.43
C GLU A 64 3.07 -2.07 20.63
N LYS A 65 2.02 -1.26 20.36
CA LYS A 65 0.97 -0.86 21.33
C LYS A 65 -0.40 -0.93 20.67
N SER A 66 -1.34 -1.60 21.34
CA SER A 66 -2.68 -2.03 20.92
C SER A 66 -3.77 -0.95 20.98
N MET A 67 -4.73 -0.97 20.02
CA MET A 67 -6.01 -0.22 20.05
C MET A 67 -7.21 -1.15 20.33
N ASN A 68 -8.29 -0.59 20.90
CA ASN A 68 -9.52 -1.30 21.31
C ASN A 68 -10.64 -1.28 20.22
N ILE A 69 -11.45 -2.35 20.21
CA ILE A 69 -12.47 -2.77 19.22
C ILE A 69 -13.84 -2.06 19.41
N ILE A 70 -14.59 -1.72 18.34
CA ILE A 70 -15.98 -1.17 18.41
C ILE A 70 -16.88 -1.66 17.25
N GLU A 71 -17.99 -2.35 17.55
CA GLU A 71 -18.99 -2.87 16.60
C GLU A 71 -19.69 -1.81 15.70
N LEU A 72 -19.85 -2.10 14.40
CA LEU A 72 -20.48 -1.24 13.37
C LEU A 72 -21.81 -1.81 12.85
N HIS A 73 -22.90 -1.04 12.93
CA HIS A 73 -24.20 -1.35 12.31
C HIS A 73 -24.28 -0.82 10.86
N THR A 74 -24.65 -1.68 9.91
CA THR A 74 -24.71 -1.43 8.46
C THR A 74 -25.90 -0.55 8.06
N GLY A 75 -25.63 0.63 7.47
CA GLY A 75 -26.63 1.49 6.84
C GLY A 75 -26.84 1.19 5.35
N ARG A 76 -28.05 1.47 4.80
CA ARG A 76 -28.33 1.46 3.35
C ARG A 76 -27.77 2.76 2.72
N ALA A 77 -27.11 2.63 1.56
CA ALA A 77 -26.55 3.76 0.81
C ALA A 77 -27.60 4.83 0.51
N LEU A 78 -27.31 6.08 0.87
CA LEU A 78 -28.26 7.20 0.79
C LEU A 78 -27.89 8.25 -0.27
N SER A 79 -26.74 8.16 -0.95
CA SER A 79 -26.33 9.21 -1.90
C SER A 79 -25.42 8.74 -3.04
N SER A 80 -25.38 9.61 -4.05
CA SER A 80 -24.48 9.64 -5.21
C SER A 80 -22.99 9.53 -4.84
N LYS A 81 -22.17 9.23 -5.85
CA LYS A 81 -20.71 9.32 -5.79
C LYS A 81 -20.25 10.64 -5.14
N LEU A 82 -19.30 10.55 -4.20
CA LEU A 82 -18.66 11.70 -3.55
C LEU A 82 -17.25 11.91 -4.13
N GLU A 83 -16.88 13.16 -4.36
CA GLU A 83 -15.52 13.55 -4.75
C GLU A 83 -14.96 14.55 -3.73
N ILE A 84 -13.75 14.29 -3.24
CA ILE A 84 -12.99 15.14 -2.32
C ILE A 84 -11.70 15.57 -3.03
N LYS A 85 -11.48 16.88 -3.07
CA LYS A 85 -10.29 17.50 -3.66
C LYS A 85 -9.96 18.79 -2.93
N ASP A 86 -9.02 18.71 -1.99
CA ASP A 86 -8.59 19.85 -1.18
C ASP A 86 -7.17 19.65 -0.63
N GLU A 87 -6.63 20.70 -0.04
CA GLU A 87 -5.35 20.69 0.66
C GLU A 87 -5.55 21.13 2.11
N HIS A 88 -4.92 20.46 3.07
CA HIS A 88 -4.88 20.81 4.49
C HIS A 88 -6.27 21.04 5.12
N CYS A 89 -7.23 20.18 4.76
CA CYS A 89 -8.62 20.27 5.19
C CYS A 89 -9.05 19.04 6.00
N ASN A 90 -9.90 19.28 6.99
CA ASN A 90 -10.55 18.24 7.79
C ASN A 90 -11.98 18.03 7.28
N TYR A 91 -12.35 16.78 7.02
CA TYR A 91 -13.69 16.40 6.62
C TYR A 91 -14.39 15.67 7.77
N GLU A 92 -15.51 16.21 8.23
CA GLU A 92 -16.34 15.60 9.29
C GLU A 92 -17.67 15.15 8.70
N PHE A 93 -17.90 13.84 8.70
CA PHE A 93 -19.19 13.26 8.34
C PHE A 93 -20.07 13.13 9.58
N GLU A 94 -21.39 13.13 9.38
CA GLU A 94 -22.37 12.87 10.44
C GLU A 94 -22.28 11.40 10.90
N SER A 95 -21.34 11.14 11.80
CA SER A 95 -21.06 9.82 12.36
C SER A 95 -21.15 9.85 13.89
N SER A 96 -21.68 8.78 14.47
CA SER A 96 -21.56 8.52 15.92
C SER A 96 -20.15 8.03 16.31
N LEU A 97 -19.27 7.78 15.33
CA LEU A 97 -17.94 7.24 15.53
C LEU A 97 -16.99 8.37 15.94
N ILE A 98 -16.76 8.50 17.25
CA ILE A 98 -15.82 9.46 17.82
C ILE A 98 -14.42 8.86 17.72
N VAL A 99 -13.73 9.14 16.61
CA VAL A 99 -12.27 8.93 16.56
C VAL A 99 -11.62 10.10 17.30
N SER A 100 -11.49 9.93 18.61
CA SER A 100 -10.75 10.86 19.46
C SER A 100 -9.27 10.79 19.09
N ASN A 101 -8.63 11.94 18.91
CA ASN A 101 -7.18 12.14 18.71
C ASN A 101 -6.63 12.20 17.27
N LEU A 102 -7.42 12.57 16.27
CA LEU A 102 -6.83 13.06 15.01
C LEU A 102 -6.34 14.50 15.21
N ASN A 103 -5.12 14.79 14.75
CA ASN A 103 -4.51 16.12 14.88
C ASN A 103 -5.18 17.07 13.88
N LYS A 104 -6.30 17.69 14.29
CA LYS A 104 -7.10 18.60 13.46
C LYS A 104 -6.43 19.97 13.37
N GLN A 105 -5.56 20.15 12.38
CA GLN A 105 -5.08 21.47 11.98
C GLN A 105 -5.73 21.81 10.63
N GLY A 106 -6.19 23.05 10.45
CA GLY A 106 -6.79 23.51 9.18
C GLY A 106 -8.31 23.69 9.19
N GLU A 107 -8.86 24.07 8.04
CA GLU A 107 -10.29 24.28 7.84
C GLU A 107 -11.07 22.97 8.05
N THR A 108 -12.30 23.04 8.57
CA THR A 108 -13.17 21.87 8.76
C THR A 108 -14.42 22.00 7.91
N LYS A 109 -14.63 21.04 7.01
CA LYS A 109 -15.84 20.90 6.18
C LYS A 109 -16.72 19.79 6.75
N LYS A 110 -17.98 20.11 7.01
CA LYS A 110 -18.98 19.15 7.45
C LYS A 110 -19.72 18.61 6.23
N ILE A 111 -19.85 17.29 6.14
CA ILE A 111 -20.58 16.63 5.07
C ILE A 111 -21.76 15.86 5.65
N GLU A 112 -22.93 16.07 5.05
CA GLU A 112 -24.15 15.35 5.38
C GLU A 112 -24.12 13.92 4.82
N GLY A 113 -24.64 12.99 5.61
CA GLY A 113 -24.68 11.59 5.26
C GLY A 113 -23.40 10.84 5.59
N LEU A 114 -23.52 9.51 5.63
CA LEU A 114 -22.45 8.61 6.03
C LEU A 114 -22.10 7.56 4.97
N VAL A 115 -23.06 7.19 4.12
CA VAL A 115 -22.95 6.05 3.21
C VAL A 115 -23.14 6.50 1.75
N TYR A 116 -22.09 6.35 0.95
CA TYR A 116 -22.02 6.71 -0.46
C TYR A 116 -21.90 5.48 -1.35
N SER A 117 -22.18 5.61 -2.65
CA SER A 117 -21.94 4.51 -3.60
C SER A 117 -20.43 4.25 -3.76
N ASP A 118 -19.70 5.31 -4.09
CA ASP A 118 -18.25 5.38 -4.28
C ASP A 118 -17.75 6.72 -3.73
N VAL A 119 -16.50 6.73 -3.27
CA VAL A 119 -15.82 7.95 -2.81
C VAL A 119 -14.46 8.08 -3.49
N ASP A 120 -14.28 9.17 -4.22
CA ASP A 120 -13.02 9.51 -4.87
C ASP A 120 -12.33 10.64 -4.10
N ILE A 121 -11.07 10.42 -3.70
CA ILE A 121 -10.22 11.44 -3.09
C ILE A 121 -9.04 11.64 -4.02
N VAL A 122 -8.95 12.83 -4.62
CA VAL A 122 -8.04 13.08 -5.75
C VAL A 122 -7.24 14.36 -5.53
N ASP A 123 -5.99 14.37 -5.98
CA ASP A 123 -5.11 15.56 -5.98
C ASP A 123 -5.13 16.32 -4.64
N SER A 124 -4.91 15.60 -3.54
CA SER A 124 -5.11 16.14 -2.20
C SER A 124 -3.88 15.94 -1.32
N ILE A 125 -3.62 16.89 -0.42
CA ILE A 125 -2.48 16.82 0.51
C ILE A 125 -2.92 17.22 1.92
N GLY A 126 -2.39 16.54 2.94
CA GLY A 126 -2.59 16.95 4.32
C GLY A 126 -4.04 16.84 4.81
N LEU A 127 -4.84 15.93 4.24
CA LEU A 127 -6.24 15.76 4.62
C LEU A 127 -6.38 14.93 5.90
N VAL A 128 -7.42 15.25 6.67
CA VAL A 128 -7.95 14.38 7.73
C VAL A 128 -9.41 14.12 7.44
N VAL A 129 -9.71 12.90 6.99
CA VAL A 129 -11.06 12.51 6.58
C VAL A 129 -11.66 11.60 7.65
N GLY A 130 -12.69 12.11 8.33
CA GLY A 130 -13.46 11.37 9.33
C GLY A 130 -14.22 10.19 8.73
N TYR A 131 -14.77 9.34 9.61
CA TYR A 131 -15.36 8.06 9.21
C TYR A 131 -16.52 8.22 8.22
N PHE A 132 -16.45 7.51 7.09
CA PHE A 132 -17.52 7.35 6.11
C PHE A 132 -17.58 5.91 5.57
N GLU A 133 -18.66 5.56 4.87
CA GLU A 133 -18.83 4.27 4.21
C GLU A 133 -19.01 4.44 2.71
N ALA A 134 -18.34 3.60 1.93
CA ALA A 134 -18.53 3.49 0.48
C ALA A 134 -18.99 2.07 0.15
N SER A 135 -20.19 1.92 -0.41
CA SER A 135 -20.77 0.61 -0.69
C SER A 135 -19.98 -0.21 -1.72
N GLN A 136 -19.23 0.45 -2.62
CA GLN A 136 -18.41 -0.19 -3.65
C GLN A 136 -16.92 0.13 -3.47
N THR A 137 -16.49 1.35 -3.80
CA THR A 137 -15.06 1.67 -3.88
C THR A 137 -14.70 2.95 -3.15
N VAL A 138 -13.54 2.94 -2.49
CA VAL A 138 -12.80 4.16 -2.16
C VAL A 138 -11.59 4.25 -3.09
N TYR A 139 -11.49 5.32 -3.85
CA TYR A 139 -10.41 5.56 -4.80
C TYR A 139 -9.56 6.75 -4.34
N LEU A 140 -8.27 6.51 -4.08
CA LEU A 140 -7.30 7.53 -3.70
C LEU A 140 -6.31 7.71 -4.85
N ASN A 141 -6.21 8.91 -5.40
CA ASN A 141 -5.31 9.20 -6.52
C ASN A 141 -4.51 10.48 -6.28
N ASN A 142 -3.19 10.39 -6.32
CA ASN A 142 -2.30 11.52 -6.04
C ASN A 142 -2.60 12.18 -4.68
N VAL A 143 -2.81 11.35 -3.65
CA VAL A 143 -3.09 11.79 -2.28
C VAL A 143 -1.83 11.67 -1.42
N LYS A 144 -1.53 12.70 -0.62
CA LYS A 144 -0.28 12.80 0.15
C LYS A 144 -0.50 13.20 1.60
N ASP A 145 0.31 12.65 2.49
CA ASP A 145 0.41 13.06 3.90
C ASP A 145 -0.97 13.18 4.59
N SER A 146 -1.85 12.21 4.34
CA SER A 146 -3.27 12.28 4.72
C SER A 146 -3.68 11.12 5.62
N THR A 147 -4.68 11.34 6.47
CA THR A 147 -5.31 10.31 7.30
C THR A 147 -6.76 10.15 6.89
N ILE A 148 -7.18 8.92 6.58
CA ILE A 148 -8.52 8.61 6.09
C ILE A 148 -9.09 7.45 6.89
N ILE A 149 -10.34 7.59 7.32
CA ILE A 149 -11.07 6.57 8.07
C ILE A 149 -12.29 6.17 7.27
N CYS A 150 -12.40 4.90 6.87
CA CYS A 150 -13.53 4.48 6.05
C CYS A 150 -13.86 2.99 6.12
N LYS A 151 -15.09 2.68 5.69
CA LYS A 151 -15.51 1.31 5.37
C LYS A 151 -15.76 1.19 3.88
N SER A 152 -15.31 0.11 3.25
CA SER A 152 -15.62 -0.14 1.85
C SER A 152 -15.57 -1.61 1.44
N LYS A 153 -16.09 -1.92 0.24
CA LYS A 153 -15.85 -3.23 -0.37
C LYS A 153 -14.44 -3.32 -0.93
N GLN A 154 -13.97 -2.30 -1.66
CA GLN A 154 -12.62 -2.25 -2.20
C GLN A 154 -11.98 -0.87 -1.96
N ILE A 155 -10.68 -0.85 -1.65
CA ILE A 155 -9.89 0.38 -1.60
C ILE A 155 -8.80 0.32 -2.66
N ARG A 156 -8.64 1.41 -3.42
CA ARG A 156 -7.61 1.54 -4.45
C ARG A 156 -6.78 2.78 -4.18
N VAL A 157 -5.47 2.63 -4.12
CA VAL A 157 -4.50 3.69 -3.82
C VAL A 157 -3.53 3.80 -4.99
N LEU A 158 -3.54 4.94 -5.66
CA LEU A 158 -2.76 5.22 -6.86
C LEU A 158 -1.92 6.48 -6.69
N ASP A 159 -0.66 6.44 -7.12
CA ASP A 159 0.24 7.61 -7.18
C ASP A 159 0.34 8.40 -5.85
N SER A 160 0.22 7.70 -4.73
CA SER A 160 -0.03 8.30 -3.41
C SER A 160 1.10 8.04 -2.43
N LYS A 161 1.25 8.90 -1.42
CA LYS A 161 2.38 8.83 -0.49
C LYS A 161 2.02 9.17 0.95
N ASN A 162 2.58 8.44 1.92
CA ASN A 162 2.43 8.73 3.35
C ASN A 162 0.96 8.83 3.78
N ILE A 163 0.17 7.79 3.50
CA ILE A 163 -1.25 7.77 3.87
C ILE A 163 -1.45 6.84 5.06
N ILE A 164 -2.21 7.30 6.05
CA ILE A 164 -2.69 6.47 7.15
C ILE A 164 -4.16 6.14 6.91
N LEU A 165 -4.45 4.86 6.77
CA LEU A 165 -5.77 4.30 6.50
C LEU A 165 -6.28 3.56 7.72
N TYR A 166 -7.44 3.97 8.25
CA TYR A 166 -8.18 3.20 9.25
C TYR A 166 -9.41 2.58 8.57
N ILE A 167 -9.38 1.28 8.34
CA ILE A 167 -10.29 0.65 7.37
C ILE A 167 -11.04 -0.56 7.91
N ASP A 168 -12.28 -0.70 7.43
CA ASP A 168 -13.04 -1.96 7.40
C ASP A 168 -13.27 -2.31 5.91
N VAL A 169 -12.56 -3.33 5.40
CA VAL A 169 -12.64 -3.75 4.00
C VAL A 169 -13.13 -5.19 3.89
N SER A 170 -14.05 -5.45 2.96
CA SER A 170 -14.60 -6.80 2.73
C SER A 170 -13.97 -7.56 1.57
N SER A 171 -13.26 -6.89 0.64
CA SER A 171 -12.60 -7.55 -0.50
C SER A 171 -11.08 -7.36 -0.48
N CYS A 172 -10.57 -6.19 -0.87
CA CYS A 172 -9.13 -5.98 -0.98
C CYS A 172 -8.74 -4.50 -0.93
N VAL A 173 -7.47 -4.27 -0.63
CA VAL A 173 -6.77 -3.00 -0.86
C VAL A 173 -5.78 -3.21 -1.99
N SER A 174 -5.76 -2.33 -3.00
CA SER A 174 -4.75 -2.36 -4.05
C SER A 174 -3.92 -1.08 -4.04
N LEU A 175 -2.60 -1.21 -4.11
CA LEU A 175 -1.65 -0.11 -4.15
C LEU A 175 -0.94 -0.12 -5.50
N GLU A 176 -0.79 1.03 -6.14
CA GLU A 176 -0.02 1.17 -7.37
C GLU A 176 0.72 2.51 -7.38
N ARG A 177 2.01 2.49 -7.74
CA ARG A 177 2.92 3.64 -7.68
C ARG A 177 2.81 4.44 -6.36
N SER A 178 2.58 3.75 -5.26
CA SER A 178 2.30 4.36 -3.95
C SER A 178 3.32 3.91 -2.90
N THR A 179 3.65 4.78 -1.94
CA THR A 179 4.71 4.52 -0.93
C THR A 179 4.34 5.03 0.45
N GLY A 180 4.78 4.33 1.50
CA GLY A 180 4.55 4.76 2.89
C GLY A 180 3.08 4.68 3.31
N ILE A 181 2.38 3.62 2.92
CA ILE A 181 0.96 3.40 3.26
C ILE A 181 0.84 2.64 4.59
N GLU A 182 0.14 3.19 5.55
CA GLU A 182 -0.11 2.56 6.84
C GLU A 182 -1.58 2.15 6.90
N ILE A 183 -1.85 0.88 7.18
CA ILE A 183 -3.20 0.31 7.19
C ILE A 183 -3.50 -0.21 8.60
N HIS A 184 -4.48 0.40 9.25
CA HIS A 184 -5.04 0.01 10.53
C HIS A 184 -6.42 -0.62 10.32
N THR A 185 -6.67 -1.77 10.93
CA THR A 185 -7.96 -2.46 10.82
C THR A 185 -8.92 -2.00 11.91
N LEU A 186 -10.14 -1.56 11.56
CA LEU A 186 -11.11 -1.06 12.55
C LEU A 186 -11.84 -2.20 13.29
N ASN A 187 -12.26 -3.27 12.60
CA ASN A 187 -13.12 -4.33 13.18
C ASN A 187 -12.98 -5.74 12.59
N SER A 188 -12.16 -5.93 11.55
CA SER A 188 -12.12 -7.20 10.82
C SER A 188 -10.94 -8.06 11.30
N PRO A 189 -11.15 -9.31 11.76
CA PRO A 189 -10.06 -10.16 12.24
C PRO A 189 -9.08 -10.62 11.14
N GLU A 190 -9.32 -10.30 9.86
CA GLU A 190 -8.65 -10.97 8.74
C GLU A 190 -8.23 -10.05 7.57
N ILE A 191 -7.85 -8.78 7.80
CA ILE A 191 -6.96 -8.13 6.81
C ILE A 191 -5.55 -8.64 7.07
N ASP A 192 -5.15 -9.66 6.33
CA ASP A 192 -3.76 -10.09 6.25
C ASP A 192 -3.06 -9.42 5.05
N PHE A 193 -1.77 -9.69 4.89
CA PHE A 193 -1.00 -9.20 3.74
C PHE A 193 -1.52 -9.73 2.39
N ALA A 194 -2.21 -10.88 2.32
CA ALA A 194 -2.79 -11.43 1.10
C ALA A 194 -3.99 -10.63 0.59
N ASN A 195 -4.68 -9.88 1.47
CA ASN A 195 -5.78 -8.99 1.09
C ASN A 195 -5.30 -7.63 0.57
N VAL A 196 -4.00 -7.34 0.64
CA VAL A 196 -3.38 -6.14 0.09
C VAL A 196 -2.54 -6.50 -1.14
N ARG A 197 -2.90 -5.95 -2.30
CA ARG A 197 -2.19 -6.15 -3.56
C ARG A 197 -1.34 -4.93 -3.88
N ASP A 198 -0.04 -5.01 -3.65
CA ASP A 198 0.88 -3.94 -4.01
C ASP A 198 1.46 -4.16 -5.41
N PHE A 199 0.88 -3.47 -6.39
CA PHE A 199 1.38 -3.35 -7.76
C PHE A 199 2.51 -2.31 -7.89
N SER A 200 2.76 -1.49 -6.86
CA SER A 200 3.89 -0.54 -6.81
C SER A 200 5.21 -1.26 -6.57
N ASP A 201 5.17 -2.36 -5.82
CA ASP A 201 6.29 -3.27 -5.67
C ASP A 201 5.84 -4.74 -5.74
N PRO A 202 5.73 -5.28 -6.96
CA PRO A 202 5.36 -6.67 -7.16
C PRO A 202 6.42 -7.67 -6.64
N PHE A 203 7.57 -7.22 -6.11
CA PHE A 203 8.70 -8.06 -5.68
C PHE A 203 9.16 -7.86 -4.23
N GLY A 204 8.47 -7.05 -3.42
CA GLY A 204 8.36 -7.26 -1.97
C GLY A 204 9.12 -6.34 -1.00
N THR A 205 9.60 -5.15 -1.39
CA THR A 205 9.76 -4.05 -0.43
C THR A 205 8.35 -3.53 -0.11
N LYS A 206 7.86 -3.84 1.09
CA LYS A 206 6.48 -3.50 1.44
C LYS A 206 6.35 -1.97 1.45
N ASN A 207 5.67 -1.39 0.45
CA ASN A 207 5.30 0.02 0.45
C ASN A 207 4.21 0.34 1.47
N PHE A 208 3.78 -0.68 2.21
CA PHE A 208 2.79 -0.57 3.24
C PHE A 208 3.16 -1.37 4.50
N LYS A 209 2.56 -0.97 5.61
CA LYS A 209 2.52 -1.77 6.84
C LYS A 209 1.07 -1.96 7.25
N ILE A 210 0.75 -3.16 7.75
CA ILE A 210 -0.52 -3.44 8.40
C ILE A 210 -0.28 -3.40 9.91
N ILE A 211 -1.07 -2.62 10.63
CA ILE A 211 -1.08 -2.56 12.09
C ILE A 211 -2.45 -3.08 12.54
N LYS A 212 -2.41 -4.16 13.34
CA LYS A 212 -3.60 -4.80 13.91
C LYS A 212 -3.94 -4.21 15.27
#